data_AF-A0A9P1DJX1-F1
#
_entry.id   AF-A0A9P1DJX1-F1
#
_cell.length_a   1.000
_cell.length_b   1.000
_cell.length_c   1.000
_cell.angle_alpha   90.00
_cell.angle_beta   90.00
_cell.angle_gamma   90.00
#
_symmetry.space_group_name_H-M   'P 1'
#
loop_
_entity.id
_entity.type
_entity.pdbx_description
1 polymer ?
#
loop_
_entity_poly.entity_id
_entity_poly.type
_entity_poly.pdbx_seq_one_letter_code
_entity_poly.pdbx_strand_id
1 'polypeptide(L)'
;MAVETNGLIPGLREPSKRKGLRARELDFHSSTQRAPLPEYKPMFDEHLQHLWVNPRIRHVMQTAGFLDNDGKPVDVDAHRRKLFVIEQELAQADAVERHRAREKERKREEMIILAKRHEVHQHRIHAVQAIREGRRKRREAQVELSKSTGSLPVGLGAVVVAATQGT
;
A
#
# COMPACT_ATOMS: atom_id res chain seq x y z
N MET A 1 69.31 -48.84 -35.14
CA MET A 1 67.90 -49.01 -35.57
C MET A 1 67.04 -48.12 -34.70
N ALA A 2 66.52 -47.03 -35.26
CA ALA A 2 65.70 -46.07 -34.53
C ALA A 2 64.26 -46.60 -34.45
N VAL A 3 63.72 -46.72 -33.24
CA VAL A 3 62.31 -47.05 -33.01
C VAL A 3 61.54 -45.74 -33.16
N GLU A 4 60.73 -45.64 -34.22
CA GLU A 4 59.84 -44.51 -34.45
C GLU A 4 58.86 -44.38 -33.28
N THR A 5 59.14 -43.44 -32.38
CA THR A 5 58.22 -43.03 -31.32
C THR A 5 57.15 -42.14 -31.95
N ASN A 6 56.14 -42.76 -32.56
CA ASN A 6 54.96 -42.10 -33.07
C ASN A 6 54.20 -41.43 -31.91
N GLY A 7 54.53 -40.18 -31.59
CA GLY A 7 53.69 -39.20 -30.88
C GLY A 7 53.12 -39.59 -29.51
N LEU A 8 53.56 -40.69 -28.90
CA LEU A 8 53.04 -41.20 -27.64
C LEU A 8 53.72 -40.48 -26.48
N ILE A 9 52.93 -39.72 -25.73
CA ILE A 9 53.33 -39.11 -24.46
C ILE A 9 53.92 -40.22 -23.56
N PRO A 10 55.16 -40.10 -23.08
CA PRO A 10 55.80 -41.12 -22.27
C PRO A 10 54.98 -41.44 -21.01
N GLY A 11 54.66 -42.72 -20.79
CA GLY A 11 53.94 -43.18 -19.59
C GLY A 11 52.43 -43.44 -19.77
N LEU A 12 51.86 -43.19 -20.95
CA LEU A 12 50.50 -43.63 -21.25
C LEU A 12 50.45 -45.12 -21.66
N ARG A 13 49.37 -45.79 -21.26
CA ARG A 13 49.06 -47.16 -21.72
C ARG A 13 48.81 -47.17 -23.22
N GLU A 14 49.24 -48.23 -23.91
CA GLU A 14 48.89 -48.44 -25.33
C GLU A 14 47.37 -48.50 -25.54
N PRO A 15 46.86 -47.94 -26.66
CA PRO A 15 45.43 -47.95 -26.96
C PRO A 15 44.91 -49.39 -27.08
N SER A 16 43.68 -49.63 -26.63
CA SER A 16 43.14 -50.99 -26.66
C SER A 16 42.99 -51.51 -28.09
N LYS A 17 43.50 -52.73 -28.33
CA LYS A 17 43.40 -53.42 -29.63
C LYS A 17 41.97 -53.84 -29.97
N ARG A 18 41.10 -53.96 -28.96
CA ARG A 18 39.69 -54.37 -29.15
C ARG A 18 38.84 -53.16 -29.51
N LYS A 19 38.17 -53.22 -30.68
CA LYS A 19 37.35 -52.13 -31.23
C LYS A 19 36.33 -51.54 -30.22
N GLY A 20 35.65 -52.40 -29.45
CA GLY A 20 34.66 -51.95 -28.46
C GLY A 20 35.26 -51.25 -27.24
N LEU A 21 36.47 -51.64 -26.80
CA LEU A 21 37.16 -50.95 -25.71
C LEU A 21 37.76 -49.63 -26.20
N ARG A 22 38.30 -49.62 -27.42
CA ARG A 22 38.81 -48.40 -28.06
C ARG A 22 37.73 -47.34 -28.28
N ALA A 23 36.52 -47.76 -28.67
CA ALA A 23 35.38 -46.84 -28.77
C ALA A 23 35.04 -46.21 -27.42
N ARG A 24 35.00 -47.00 -26.33
CA ARG A 24 34.78 -46.48 -24.97
C ARG A 24 35.89 -45.54 -24.49
N GLU A 25 37.13 -45.80 -24.87
CA GLU A 25 38.28 -44.94 -24.57
C GLU A 25 38.21 -43.60 -25.31
N LEU A 26 37.72 -43.59 -26.56
CA LEU A 26 37.53 -42.38 -27.36
C LEU A 26 36.29 -41.56 -26.94
N ASP A 27 35.24 -42.23 -26.49
CA ASP A 27 34.00 -41.60 -25.99
C ASP A 27 34.13 -41.10 -24.53
N PHE A 28 35.27 -41.34 -23.89
CA PHE A 28 35.53 -40.81 -22.55
C PHE A 28 35.76 -39.30 -22.62
N HIS A 29 34.67 -38.54 -22.51
CA HIS A 29 34.68 -37.09 -22.50
C HIS A 29 34.44 -36.57 -21.07
N SER A 30 35.48 -35.98 -20.47
CA SER A 30 35.39 -35.24 -19.21
C SER A 30 35.36 -33.75 -19.53
N SER A 31 34.17 -33.14 -19.49
CA SER A 31 34.02 -31.69 -19.66
C SER A 31 33.94 -31.01 -18.30
N THR A 32 34.89 -30.13 -17.99
CA THR A 32 34.83 -29.20 -16.85
C THR A 32 34.10 -27.93 -17.28
N GLN A 33 32.86 -28.05 -17.75
CA GLN A 33 32.01 -26.88 -17.92
C GLN A 33 31.52 -26.41 -16.55
N ARG A 34 31.49 -25.08 -16.35
CA ARG A 34 31.01 -24.46 -15.11
C ARG A 34 29.48 -24.53 -15.07
N ALA A 35 28.95 -25.73 -14.85
CA ALA A 35 27.54 -25.93 -14.57
C ALA A 35 27.27 -25.61 -13.08
N PRO A 36 26.11 -25.03 -12.74
CA PRO A 36 25.69 -24.98 -11.34
C PRO A 36 25.64 -26.40 -10.79
N LEU A 37 26.08 -26.59 -9.55
CA LEU A 37 25.97 -27.89 -8.90
C LEU A 37 24.50 -28.34 -8.91
N PRO A 38 24.22 -29.61 -9.20
CA PRO A 38 22.87 -30.13 -9.06
C PRO A 38 22.37 -29.87 -7.64
N GLU A 39 21.24 -29.19 -7.51
CA GLU A 39 20.62 -28.94 -6.21
C GLU A 39 19.92 -30.22 -5.75
N TYR A 40 20.51 -30.88 -4.75
CA TYR A 40 19.89 -32.04 -4.14
C TYR A 40 18.78 -31.62 -3.19
N LYS A 41 17.54 -32.06 -3.46
CA LYS A 41 16.38 -31.79 -2.60
C LYS A 41 16.07 -33.03 -1.73
N PRO A 42 16.52 -33.09 -0.47
CA PRO A 42 16.37 -34.27 0.39
C PRO A 42 14.91 -34.62 0.70
N MET A 43 13.99 -33.66 0.62
CA MET A 43 12.56 -33.92 0.89
C MET A 43 11.89 -34.78 -0.18
N PHE A 44 12.44 -34.83 -1.40
CA PHE A 44 11.88 -35.64 -2.49
C PHE A 44 12.60 -36.98 -2.65
N ASP A 45 13.60 -37.26 -1.81
CA ASP A 45 14.28 -38.55 -1.80
C ASP A 45 13.37 -39.60 -1.16
N GLU A 46 13.06 -40.66 -1.93
CA GLU A 46 12.28 -41.81 -1.50
C GLU A 46 12.88 -42.47 -0.25
N HIS A 47 14.20 -42.53 -0.16
CA HIS A 47 14.89 -43.18 0.95
C HIS A 47 14.86 -42.36 2.22
N LEU A 48 14.64 -41.03 2.15
CA LEU A 48 14.54 -40.16 3.32
C LEU A 48 13.11 -39.99 3.81
N GLN A 49 12.10 -40.49 3.08
CA GLN A 49 10.69 -40.35 3.45
C GLN A 49 10.36 -40.84 4.86
N HIS A 50 11.06 -41.88 5.33
CA HIS A 50 10.85 -42.44 6.66
C HIS A 50 11.12 -41.46 7.80
N LEU A 51 11.96 -40.43 7.60
CA LEU A 51 12.31 -39.45 8.63
C LEU A 51 11.09 -38.66 9.11
N TRP A 52 10.13 -38.38 8.22
CA TRP A 52 8.93 -37.61 8.51
C TRP A 52 7.64 -38.45 8.58
N VAL A 53 7.77 -39.78 8.61
CA VAL A 53 6.64 -40.68 8.95
C VAL A 53 6.27 -40.58 10.43
N ASN A 54 7.22 -40.19 11.30
CA ASN A 54 6.96 -40.03 12.74
C ASN A 54 5.90 -38.94 12.96
N PRO A 55 4.79 -39.22 13.68
CA PRO A 55 3.68 -38.28 13.85
C PRO A 55 4.09 -36.95 14.49
N ARG A 56 5.10 -36.95 15.38
CA ARG A 56 5.60 -35.71 16.00
C ARG A 56 6.29 -34.82 14.97
N ILE A 57 7.16 -35.39 14.16
CA ILE A 57 7.91 -34.66 13.12
C ILE A 57 6.96 -34.24 12.00
N ARG A 58 6.04 -35.14 11.60
CA ARG A 58 5.00 -34.85 10.62
C ARG A 58 4.16 -33.64 11.02
N HIS A 59 3.70 -33.57 12.28
CA HIS A 59 2.89 -32.44 12.74
C HIS A 59 3.66 -31.11 12.67
N VAL A 60 4.94 -31.11 13.04
CA VAL A 60 5.80 -29.91 12.94
C VAL A 60 6.03 -29.52 11.48
N MET A 61 6.30 -30.48 10.60
CA MET A 61 6.52 -30.21 9.18
C MET A 61 5.24 -29.80 8.44
N GLN A 62 4.08 -30.30 8.86
CA GLN A 62 2.77 -29.87 8.35
C GLN A 62 2.44 -28.45 8.79
N THR A 63 2.65 -28.11 10.07
CA THR A 63 2.44 -26.73 10.56
C THR A 63 3.41 -25.74 9.91
N ALA A 64 4.62 -26.18 9.58
CA ALA A 64 5.58 -25.38 8.82
C ALA A 64 5.29 -25.29 7.31
N GLY A 65 4.35 -26.07 6.77
CA GLY A 65 3.97 -26.05 5.35
C GLY A 65 4.89 -26.83 4.41
N PHE A 66 5.77 -27.69 4.94
CA PHE A 66 6.65 -28.55 4.14
C PHE A 66 5.97 -29.84 3.68
N LEU A 67 4.93 -30.26 4.38
CA LEU A 67 4.13 -31.44 4.07
C LEU A 67 2.67 -31.06 3.87
N ASP A 68 2.02 -31.74 2.94
CA ASP A 68 0.57 -31.68 2.75
C ASP A 68 -0.17 -32.44 3.87
N ASN A 69 -1.49 -32.31 3.92
CA ASN A 69 -2.37 -33.07 4.82
C ASN A 69 -2.17 -34.59 4.65
N ASP A 70 -1.94 -35.03 3.41
CA ASP A 70 -1.62 -36.41 3.06
C ASP A 70 -0.19 -36.85 3.44
N GLY A 71 0.65 -35.93 3.92
CA GLY A 71 2.03 -36.20 4.32
C GLY A 71 3.04 -36.24 3.17
N LYS A 72 2.65 -35.75 1.98
CA LYS A 72 3.55 -35.62 0.82
C LYS A 72 4.37 -34.32 0.90
N PRO A 73 5.65 -34.33 0.50
CA PRO A 73 6.49 -33.14 0.47
C PRO A 73 5.98 -32.13 -0.57
N VAL A 74 5.89 -30.87 -0.17
CA VAL A 74 5.45 -29.76 -1.03
C VAL A 74 6.69 -29.01 -1.56
N ASP A 75 6.79 -28.87 -2.88
CA ASP A 75 7.85 -28.04 -3.48
C ASP A 75 7.45 -26.56 -3.45
N VAL A 76 7.88 -25.89 -2.39
CA VAL A 76 7.66 -24.45 -2.21
C VAL A 76 8.44 -23.65 -3.26
N ASP A 77 9.64 -24.13 -3.64
CA ASP A 77 10.49 -23.43 -4.62
C ASP A 77 9.90 -23.46 -6.03
N ALA A 78 9.20 -24.54 -6.40
CA ALA A 78 8.48 -24.60 -7.67
C ALA A 78 7.41 -23.49 -7.80
N HIS A 79 6.87 -23.02 -6.67
CA HIS A 79 5.83 -22.02 -6.61
C HIS A 79 6.31 -20.65 -6.12
N ARG A 80 7.60 -20.50 -5.81
CA ARG A 80 8.18 -19.28 -5.23
C ARG A 80 7.86 -18.02 -6.02
N ARG A 81 7.89 -18.10 -7.35
CA ARG A 81 7.52 -16.98 -8.22
C ARG A 81 6.04 -16.60 -8.11
N LYS A 82 5.15 -17.59 -7.97
CA LYS A 82 3.70 -17.34 -7.81
C LYS A 82 3.42 -16.76 -6.43
N LEU A 83 4.04 -17.31 -5.38
CA LEU A 83 3.93 -16.79 -4.02
C LEU A 83 4.41 -15.34 -3.94
N PHE A 84 5.52 -15.01 -4.57
CA PHE A 84 6.03 -13.63 -4.64
C PHE A 84 5.04 -12.65 -5.28
N VAL A 85 4.37 -13.06 -6.37
CA VAL A 85 3.33 -12.23 -7.00
C VAL A 85 2.15 -12.02 -6.06
N ILE A 86 1.68 -13.09 -5.40
CA ILE A 86 0.57 -13.01 -4.44
C ILE A 86 0.91 -12.08 -3.28
N GLU A 87 2.12 -12.20 -2.71
CA GLU A 87 2.59 -11.33 -1.62
C GLU A 87 2.61 -9.86 -2.06
N GLN A 88 3.09 -9.59 -3.27
CA GLN A 88 3.13 -8.23 -3.82
C GLN A 88 1.72 -7.68 -4.05
N GLU A 89 0.81 -8.48 -4.61
CA GLU A 89 -0.58 -8.09 -4.82
C GLU A 89 -1.30 -7.80 -3.50
N LEU A 90 -1.06 -8.62 -2.47
CA LEU A 90 -1.64 -8.44 -1.14
C LEU A 90 -1.10 -7.16 -0.48
N ALA A 91 0.21 -6.92 -0.55
CA ALA A 91 0.82 -5.71 -0.04
C ALA A 91 0.29 -4.44 -0.75
N GLN A 92 0.06 -4.53 -2.06
CA GLN A 92 -0.55 -3.45 -2.84
C GLN A 92 -2.01 -3.22 -2.44
N ALA A 93 -2.80 -4.29 -2.28
CA ALA A 93 -4.19 -4.20 -1.86
C ALA A 93 -4.31 -3.51 -0.49
N ASP A 94 -3.49 -3.91 0.48
CA ASP A 94 -3.43 -3.29 1.80
C ASP A 94 -3.05 -1.80 1.73
N ALA A 95 -2.09 -1.44 0.87
CA ALA A 95 -1.68 -0.05 0.69
C ALA A 95 -2.84 0.80 0.13
N VAL A 96 -3.57 0.27 -0.85
CA VAL A 96 -4.75 0.91 -1.44
C VAL A 96 -5.85 1.06 -0.41
N GLU A 97 -6.11 0.04 0.41
CA GLU A 97 -7.13 0.12 1.46
C GLU A 97 -6.78 1.18 2.52
N ARG A 98 -5.54 1.18 3.02
CA ARG A 98 -5.06 2.21 3.95
C ARG A 98 -5.14 3.62 3.37
N HIS A 99 -4.88 3.78 2.07
CA HIS A 99 -5.04 5.07 1.39
C HIS A 99 -6.51 5.47 1.31
N ARG A 100 -7.40 4.54 0.92
CA ARG A 100 -8.84 4.78 0.83
C ARG A 100 -9.46 5.14 2.18
N ALA A 101 -8.98 4.53 3.28
CA ALA A 101 -9.40 4.86 4.63
C ALA A 101 -9.02 6.31 4.98
N ARG A 102 -7.76 6.70 4.74
CA ARG A 102 -7.27 8.07 4.96
C ARG A 102 -8.02 9.11 4.12
N GLU A 103 -8.32 8.81 2.85
CA GLU A 103 -9.11 9.71 2.02
C GLU A 103 -10.55 9.90 2.51
N LYS A 104 -11.19 8.82 2.99
CA LYS A 104 -12.55 8.91 3.56
C LYS A 104 -12.55 9.80 4.80
N GLU A 105 -11.55 9.67 5.67
CA GLU A 105 -11.41 10.52 6.85
C GLU A 105 -11.19 11.98 6.47
N ARG A 106 -10.25 12.26 5.57
CA ARG A 106 -10.00 13.63 5.08
C ARG A 106 -11.26 14.26 4.48
N LYS A 107 -12.00 13.53 3.66
CA LYS A 107 -13.27 14.02 3.08
C LYS A 107 -14.32 14.34 4.15
N ARG A 108 -14.40 13.56 5.23
CA ARG A 108 -15.31 13.86 6.35
C ARG A 108 -14.90 15.15 7.06
N GLU A 109 -13.61 15.33 7.32
CA GLU A 109 -13.10 16.57 7.93
C GLU A 109 -13.37 17.79 7.03
N GLU A 110 -13.07 17.68 5.74
CA GLU A 110 -13.34 18.73 4.74
C GLU A 110 -14.84 19.11 4.71
N MET A 111 -15.73 18.12 4.73
CA MET A 111 -17.19 18.35 4.78
C MET A 111 -17.60 19.11 6.04
N ILE A 112 -17.08 18.73 7.20
CA ILE A 112 -17.37 19.40 8.48
C ILE A 112 -16.88 20.86 8.45
N ILE A 113 -15.68 21.09 7.94
CA ILE A 113 -15.11 22.44 7.81
C ILE A 113 -15.96 23.29 6.87
N LEU A 114 -16.35 22.74 5.72
CA LEU A 114 -17.17 23.45 4.74
C LEU A 114 -18.55 23.79 5.32
N ALA A 115 -19.18 22.85 6.03
CA ALA A 115 -20.46 23.08 6.70
C ALA A 115 -20.38 24.22 7.72
N LYS A 116 -19.34 24.21 8.58
CA LYS A 116 -19.10 25.30 9.55
C LYS A 116 -18.86 26.65 8.87
N ARG A 117 -18.09 26.67 7.78
CA ARG A 117 -17.86 27.89 6.99
C ARG A 117 -19.15 28.43 6.39
N HIS A 118 -19.99 27.53 5.88
CA HIS A 118 -21.30 27.89 5.34
C HIS A 118 -22.21 28.47 6.41
N GLU A 119 -22.29 27.82 7.57
CA GLU A 119 -23.07 28.29 8.72
C GLU A 119 -22.67 29.69 9.17
N VAL A 120 -21.36 29.94 9.37
CA VAL A 120 -20.84 31.27 9.72
C VAL A 120 -21.18 32.31 8.65
N HIS A 121 -21.09 31.94 7.37
CA HIS A 121 -21.45 32.82 6.28
C HIS A 121 -22.94 33.18 6.28
N GLN A 122 -23.83 32.20 6.51
CA GLN A 122 -25.27 32.42 6.63
C GLN A 122 -25.60 33.33 7.81
N HIS A 123 -24.99 33.09 8.99
CA HIS A 123 -25.16 33.97 10.15
C HIS A 123 -24.75 35.42 9.85
N ARG A 124 -23.65 35.62 9.12
CA ARG A 124 -23.22 36.96 8.69
C ARG A 124 -24.24 37.61 7.77
N ILE A 125 -24.78 36.88 6.79
CA ILE A 125 -25.81 37.39 5.88
C ILE A 125 -27.05 37.79 6.67
N HIS A 126 -27.55 36.93 7.55
CA HIS A 126 -28.72 37.21 8.38
C HIS A 126 -28.50 38.41 9.30
N ALA A 127 -27.33 38.56 9.92
CA ALA A 127 -27.00 39.73 10.74
C ALA A 127 -27.03 41.03 9.91
N VAL A 128 -26.48 41.02 8.70
CA VAL A 128 -26.51 42.18 7.80
C VAL A 128 -27.95 42.51 7.37
N GLN A 129 -28.76 41.50 7.05
CA GLN A 129 -30.17 41.68 6.72
C GLN A 129 -30.96 42.29 7.89
N ALA A 130 -30.80 41.76 9.10
CA ALA A 130 -31.44 42.29 10.30
C ALA A 130 -31.09 43.77 10.57
N ILE A 131 -29.82 44.15 10.37
CA ILE A 131 -29.39 45.55 10.48
C ILE A 131 -30.07 46.43 9.42
N ARG A 132 -30.15 45.95 8.16
CA ARG A 132 -30.81 46.67 7.07
C ARG A 132 -32.30 46.85 7.32
N GLU A 133 -32.99 45.81 7.76
CA GLU A 133 -34.41 45.87 8.12
C GLU A 133 -34.66 46.80 9.30
N GLY A 134 -33.83 46.73 10.35
CA GLY A 134 -33.92 47.66 11.48
C GLY A 134 -33.77 49.12 11.07
N ARG A 135 -32.84 49.43 10.16
CA ARG A 135 -32.69 50.78 9.58
C ARG A 135 -33.90 51.19 8.75
N ARG A 136 -34.47 50.27 7.97
CA ARG A 136 -35.68 50.52 7.17
C ARG A 136 -36.88 50.83 8.06
N LYS A 137 -37.16 49.99 9.06
CA LYS A 137 -38.26 50.19 10.03
C LYS A 137 -38.10 51.51 10.80
N ARG A 138 -36.88 51.88 11.20
CA ARG A 138 -36.62 53.19 11.84
C ARG A 138 -36.94 54.36 10.92
N ARG A 139 -36.59 54.28 9.63
CA ARG A 139 -36.95 55.31 8.65
C ARG A 139 -38.45 55.39 8.44
N GLU A 140 -39.13 54.25 8.29
CA GLU A 140 -40.59 54.19 8.15
C GLU A 140 -41.28 54.79 9.39
N ALA A 141 -40.86 54.41 10.61
CA ALA A 141 -41.38 54.98 11.84
C ALA A 141 -41.13 56.49 11.97
N GLN A 142 -39.96 56.96 11.54
CA GLN A 142 -39.65 58.40 11.55
C GLN A 142 -40.52 59.17 10.55
N VAL A 143 -40.77 58.60 9.36
CA VAL A 143 -41.68 59.18 8.36
C VAL A 143 -43.11 59.21 8.90
N GLU A 144 -43.61 58.12 9.47
CA GLU A 144 -44.95 58.08 10.08
C GLU A 144 -45.09 59.05 11.26
N LEU A 145 -44.06 59.17 12.12
CA LEU A 145 -44.04 60.16 13.19
C LEU A 145 -44.03 61.60 12.66
N SER A 146 -43.30 61.87 11.57
CA SER A 146 -43.31 63.20 10.93
C SER A 146 -44.64 63.55 10.27
N LYS A 147 -45.40 62.54 9.80
CA LYS A 147 -46.77 62.73 9.29
C LYS A 147 -47.75 63.00 10.44
N SER A 148 -47.58 62.37 11.60
CA SER A 148 -48.47 62.57 12.75
C SER A 148 -48.19 63.85 13.53
N THR A 149 -46.95 64.38 13.49
CA THR A 149 -46.60 65.68 14.11
C THR A 149 -46.73 66.88 13.17
N GLY A 150 -47.13 66.67 11.91
CA GLY A 150 -47.38 67.71 10.91
C GLY A 150 -48.60 68.61 11.19
N SER A 151 -49.26 68.50 12.34
CA SER A 151 -50.45 69.31 12.68
C SER A 151 -50.30 70.18 13.95
N LEU A 152 -49.09 70.53 14.38
CA LEU A 152 -48.90 71.55 15.42
C LEU A 152 -48.29 72.83 14.84
N PRO A 153 -48.95 74.00 15.01
CA PRO A 153 -48.46 75.26 14.49
C PRO A 153 -47.17 75.67 15.22
N VAL A 154 -46.19 76.13 14.44
CA VAL A 154 -44.93 76.72 14.93
C VAL A 154 -45.27 77.97 15.74
N GLY A 155 -45.13 77.89 17.06
CA GLY A 155 -45.31 78.99 18.00
C GLY A 155 -44.20 79.01 19.05
N LEU A 156 -43.27 79.95 18.87
CA LEU A 156 -42.44 80.65 19.86
C LEU A 156 -41.96 79.90 21.12
N GLY A 157 -40.64 79.66 21.15
CA GLY A 157 -39.78 79.99 22.29
C GLY A 157 -39.76 79.03 23.50
N ALA A 158 -38.66 78.29 23.64
CA ALA A 158 -38.08 78.00 24.96
C ALA A 158 -36.60 77.61 24.80
N VAL A 159 -35.72 78.49 25.27
CA VAL A 159 -34.33 78.19 25.57
C VAL A 159 -34.32 77.29 26.81
N VAL A 160 -33.71 76.11 26.72
CA VAL A 160 -33.23 75.38 27.90
C VAL A 160 -31.83 74.87 27.61
N VAL A 161 -30.87 75.57 28.19
CA VAL A 161 -29.49 75.12 28.42
C VAL A 161 -29.52 74.15 29.59
N ALA A 162 -28.98 72.95 29.41
CA ALA A 162 -28.58 72.08 30.51
C ALA A 162 -27.30 71.32 30.13
N ALA A 163 -26.25 71.61 30.90
CA ALA A 163 -24.97 70.93 30.89
C ALA A 163 -25.10 69.49 31.40
N THR A 164 -24.13 68.61 31.09
CA THR A 164 -23.13 68.11 32.06
C THR A 164 -22.24 67.02 31.43
N GLN A 165 -21.01 66.98 31.93
CA GLN A 165 -19.92 66.04 31.64
C GLN A 165 -20.17 64.67 32.28
N GLY A 166 -19.52 63.60 31.78
CA GLY A 166 -19.42 62.34 32.52
C GLY A 166 -18.90 61.15 31.71
N THR A 167 -17.57 60.94 31.78
CA THR A 167 -16.78 59.69 31.68
C THR A 167 -17.09 58.65 30.61
#